data_AF-A0A8D2L2F0-F1
#
_entry.id   AF-A0A8D2L2F0-F1
#
_cell.length_a   1.000
_cell.length_b   1.000
_cell.length_c   1.000
_cell.angle_alpha   90.00
_cell.angle_beta   90.00
_cell.angle_gamma   90.00
#
_symmetry.space_group_name_H-M   'P 1'
#
loop_
_entity.id
_entity.type
_entity.pdbx_description
1 polymer ?
#
loop_
_entity_poly.entity_id
_entity_poly.type
_entity_poly.pdbx_seq_one_letter_code
_entity_poly.pdbx_strand_id
1 'polypeptide(L)'
;MMRVVQKEDDFYSFKVVNIRGKLVSLDKYRGSVSLVVNVASECGYTDSHYKALQKLQRELGPYHFNVLAFPCNQFDQQEPNTNKEIETFARKTYQVTFPMFSKVAVKGTGAHPAFKYLTGENTVGTSAIQLRCN
;
A
#
# COMPACT_ATOMS: atom_id res chain seq x y z
N MET A 1 28.93 -27.02 13.10
CA MET A 1 28.30 -25.69 13.27
C MET A 1 27.79 -25.21 11.92
N MET A 2 26.52 -25.48 11.60
CA MET A 2 25.82 -24.78 10.52
C MET A 2 25.05 -23.64 11.17
N ARG A 3 25.40 -22.40 10.84
CA ARG A 3 24.58 -21.24 11.15
C ARG A 3 23.32 -21.38 10.31
N VAL A 4 22.20 -21.74 10.94
CA VAL A 4 20.88 -21.60 10.34
C VAL A 4 20.69 -20.10 10.13
N VAL A 5 20.68 -19.66 8.88
CA VAL A 5 20.32 -18.27 8.52
C VAL A 5 18.84 -18.13 8.87
N GLN A 6 18.56 -17.40 9.95
CA GLN A 6 17.19 -17.05 10.34
C GLN A 6 16.60 -16.16 9.22
N LYS A 7 15.39 -16.48 8.78
CA LYS A 7 14.64 -15.73 7.77
C LYS A 7 14.38 -14.32 8.30
N GLU A 8 15.07 -13.33 7.75
CA GLU A 8 14.87 -11.93 8.12
C GLU A 8 13.43 -11.49 7.75
N ASP A 9 12.70 -10.96 8.71
CA ASP A 9 11.32 -10.48 8.56
C ASP A 9 11.30 -9.19 7.73
N ASP A 10 11.31 -9.33 6.40
CA ASP A 10 11.13 -8.20 5.49
C ASP A 10 9.65 -7.81 5.29
N PHE A 11 9.41 -6.74 4.55
CA PHE A 11 8.05 -6.26 4.24
C PHE A 11 7.12 -7.34 3.65
N TYR A 12 7.65 -8.30 2.92
CA TYR A 12 6.84 -9.31 2.25
C TYR A 12 6.40 -10.44 3.19
N SER A 13 6.94 -10.50 4.41
CA SER A 13 6.50 -11.44 5.45
C SER A 13 5.10 -11.12 6.01
N PHE A 14 4.64 -9.86 5.88
CA PHE A 14 3.36 -9.43 6.45
C PHE A 14 2.15 -9.97 5.66
N LYS A 15 1.06 -10.19 6.39
CA LYS A 15 -0.28 -10.40 5.83
C LYS A 15 -1.12 -9.14 6.01
N VAL A 16 -1.96 -8.87 5.02
CA VAL A 16 -2.85 -7.70 4.99
C VAL A 16 -4.23 -8.13 4.50
N VAL A 17 -5.26 -7.37 4.84
CA VAL A 17 -6.61 -7.61 4.31
C VAL A 17 -6.75 -6.84 3.00
N ASN A 18 -7.14 -7.50 1.91
CA ASN A 18 -7.39 -6.82 0.64
C ASN A 18 -8.66 -5.95 0.74
N ILE A 19 -8.93 -5.11 -0.27
CA ILE A 19 -10.08 -4.19 -0.22
C ILE A 19 -11.45 -4.91 -0.19
N ARG A 20 -11.49 -6.22 -0.48
CA ARG A 20 -12.69 -7.06 -0.42
C ARG A 20 -12.81 -7.88 0.86
N GLY A 21 -11.99 -7.60 1.87
CA GLY A 21 -12.08 -8.23 3.19
C GLY A 21 -11.36 -9.59 3.31
N LYS A 22 -10.60 -10.03 2.30
CA LYS A 22 -9.85 -11.29 2.34
C LYS A 22 -8.42 -11.06 2.84
N LEU A 23 -7.98 -11.86 3.82
CA LEU A 23 -6.59 -11.89 4.26
C LEU A 23 -5.69 -12.45 3.14
N VAL A 24 -4.63 -11.72 2.79
CA VAL A 24 -3.67 -12.07 1.74
C VAL A 24 -2.24 -11.88 2.23
N SER A 25 -1.32 -12.72 1.74
CA SER A 25 0.11 -12.59 2.01
C SER A 25 0.74 -11.58 1.05
N LEU A 26 1.62 -10.71 1.56
CA LEU A 26 2.43 -9.83 0.71
C LEU A 26 3.57 -10.58 0.00
N ASP A 27 3.88 -11.80 0.43
CA ASP A 27 4.90 -12.66 -0.18
C ASP A 27 4.67 -12.88 -1.69
N LYS A 28 3.41 -12.80 -2.15
CA LYS A 28 3.08 -12.89 -3.58
C LYS A 28 3.68 -11.75 -4.45
N TYR A 29 4.17 -10.68 -3.82
CA TYR A 29 4.83 -9.55 -4.50
C TYR A 29 6.36 -9.62 -4.38
N ARG A 30 6.90 -10.63 -3.71
CA ARG A 30 8.33 -10.84 -3.57
C ARG A 30 8.98 -11.03 -4.94
N GLY A 31 10.16 -10.46 -5.13
CA GLY A 31 10.87 -10.48 -6.41
C GLY A 31 10.36 -9.46 -7.43
N SER A 32 9.36 -8.65 -7.08
CA SER A 32 8.92 -7.48 -7.84
C SER A 32 9.19 -6.21 -7.06
N VAL A 33 9.49 -5.12 -7.77
CA VAL A 33 9.55 -3.78 -7.17
C VAL A 33 8.15 -3.39 -6.72
N SER A 34 7.99 -3.03 -5.45
CA SER A 34 6.70 -2.64 -4.87
C SER A 34 6.71 -1.18 -4.44
N LEU A 35 5.83 -0.38 -5.04
CA LEU A 35 5.54 0.98 -4.62
C LEU A 35 4.37 0.95 -3.62
N VAL A 36 4.67 1.06 -2.34
CA VAL A 36 3.67 1.05 -1.26
C VAL A 36 3.17 2.46 -0.99
N VAL A 37 1.85 2.68 -1.07
CA VAL A 37 1.28 4.02 -1.03
C VAL A 37 0.04 4.04 -0.14
N ASN A 38 -0.04 4.98 0.80
CA ASN A 38 -1.30 5.32 1.45
C ASN A 38 -2.12 6.26 0.55
N VAL A 39 -3.40 5.98 0.35
CA VAL A 39 -4.27 6.76 -0.53
C VAL A 39 -5.49 7.31 0.20
N ALA A 40 -6.05 8.39 -0.36
CA ALA A 40 -7.28 9.02 0.08
C ALA A 40 -8.08 9.48 -1.17
N SER A 41 -9.40 9.53 -1.05
CA SER A 41 -10.39 9.78 -2.11
C SER A 41 -10.87 11.22 -2.09
N GLU A 42 -10.79 11.89 -0.93
CA GLU A 42 -11.23 13.27 -0.72
C GLU A 42 -10.05 14.21 -0.44
N CYS A 43 -8.91 13.94 -1.06
CA CYS A 43 -7.71 14.76 -0.98
C CYS A 43 -7.59 15.66 -2.23
N GLY A 44 -7.10 16.90 -2.07
CA GLY A 44 -6.87 17.82 -3.19
C GLY A 44 -5.89 17.28 -4.25
N TYR A 45 -5.09 16.28 -3.89
CA TYR A 45 -4.15 15.60 -4.79
C TYR A 45 -4.64 14.22 -5.28
N THR A 46 -5.84 13.77 -4.87
CA THR A 46 -6.38 12.45 -5.25
C THR A 46 -6.34 12.25 -6.77
N ASP A 47 -6.80 13.24 -7.53
CA ASP A 47 -6.88 13.13 -9.00
C ASP A 47 -5.50 12.94 -9.65
N SER A 48 -4.52 13.79 -9.32
CA SER A 48 -3.18 13.69 -9.90
C SER A 48 -2.45 12.44 -9.43
N HIS A 49 -2.61 12.06 -8.16
CA HIS A 49 -1.97 10.88 -7.59
C HIS A 49 -2.51 9.58 -8.20
N TYR A 50 -3.83 9.37 -8.26
CA TYR A 50 -4.39 8.15 -8.84
C TYR A 50 -4.04 8.01 -10.33
N LYS A 51 -4.05 9.11 -11.09
CA LYS A 51 -3.63 9.11 -12.50
C LYS A 51 -2.16 8.73 -12.66
N ALA A 52 -1.27 9.29 -11.84
CA ALA A 52 0.16 8.97 -11.87
C ALA A 52 0.44 7.52 -11.47
N LEU A 53 -0.19 7.04 -10.40
CA LEU A 53 -0.07 5.65 -9.93
C LEU A 53 -0.57 4.66 -10.98
N GLN A 54 -1.72 4.95 -11.60
CA GLN A 54 -2.27 4.09 -12.66
C GLN A 54 -1.38 4.09 -13.91
N LYS A 55 -0.79 5.25 -14.27
CA LYS A 55 0.20 5.34 -15.35
C LYS A 55 1.41 4.46 -15.06
N LEU A 56 1.99 4.56 -13.86
CA LEU A 56 3.12 3.73 -13.44
C LEU A 56 2.77 2.23 -13.47
N GLN A 57 1.62 1.85 -12.93
CA GLN A 57 1.18 0.45 -12.96
C GLN A 57 1.04 -0.08 -14.40
N ARG A 58 0.50 0.73 -15.32
CA ARG A 58 0.34 0.33 -16.71
C ARG A 58 1.69 0.18 -17.42
N GLU A 59 2.61 1.10 -17.20
CA GLU A 59 3.90 1.15 -17.90
C GLU A 59 4.91 0.15 -17.33
N LEU A 60 4.96 0.01 -16.01
CA LEU A 60 5.97 -0.80 -15.32
C LEU A 60 5.43 -2.16 -14.87
N GLY A 61 4.11 -2.34 -14.76
CA GLY A 61 3.50 -3.59 -14.31
C GLY A 61 3.99 -4.85 -15.03
N PRO A 62 4.11 -4.86 -16.37
CA PRO A 62 4.69 -5.98 -17.12
C PRO A 62 6.16 -6.29 -16.78
N TYR A 63 6.87 -5.36 -16.15
CA TYR A 63 8.30 -5.43 -15.81
C TYR A 63 8.52 -5.66 -14.30
N HIS A 64 7.72 -6.54 -13.69
CA HIS A 64 7.83 -6.89 -12.27
C HIS A 64 7.71 -5.69 -11.32
N PHE A 65 6.71 -4.83 -11.55
CA PHE A 65 6.38 -3.69 -10.69
C PHE A 65 4.93 -3.75 -10.20
N ASN A 66 4.70 -3.34 -8.96
CA ASN A 66 3.35 -3.27 -8.38
C ASN A 66 3.17 -1.99 -7.56
N VAL A 67 2.08 -1.27 -7.80
CA VAL A 67 1.54 -0.32 -6.83
C VAL A 67 0.72 -1.09 -5.80
N LEU A 68 1.00 -0.87 -4.52
CA LEU A 68 0.29 -1.47 -3.39
C LEU A 68 -0.44 -0.35 -2.63
N ALA A 69 -1.73 -0.17 -2.90
CA ALA A 69 -2.50 0.97 -2.39
C ALA A 69 -3.27 0.63 -1.10
N PHE A 70 -3.02 1.40 -0.05
CA PHE A 70 -3.61 1.27 1.28
C PHE A 70 -4.43 2.51 1.64
N PRO A 71 -5.77 2.47 1.56
CA PRO A 71 -6.61 3.57 2.00
C PRO A 71 -6.34 3.92 3.48
N CYS A 72 -6.30 5.21 3.82
CA CYS A 72 -6.00 5.65 5.18
C CYS A 72 -6.73 6.96 5.53
N ASN A 73 -7.48 6.96 6.65
CA ASN A 73 -8.26 8.11 7.10
C ASN A 73 -7.56 8.99 8.15
N GLN A 74 -6.27 8.78 8.41
CA GLN A 74 -5.55 9.48 9.49
C GLN A 74 -4.98 10.85 9.09
N PHE A 75 -5.22 11.31 7.87
CA PHE A 75 -4.77 12.59 7.33
C PHE A 75 -6.02 13.40 6.97
N ASP A 76 -6.37 14.37 7.81
CA ASP A 76 -7.53 15.26 7.68
C ASP A 76 -8.87 14.56 7.39
N GLN A 77 -8.99 13.29 7.77
CA GLN A 77 -10.17 12.45 7.55
C GLN A 77 -10.62 12.37 6.07
N GLN A 78 -9.67 12.38 5.13
CA GLN A 78 -9.92 12.40 3.69
C GLN A 78 -10.25 11.02 3.07
N GLU A 79 -10.46 9.99 3.89
CA GLU A 79 -10.88 8.65 3.47
C GLU A 79 -12.01 8.10 4.37
N PRO A 80 -13.15 8.82 4.49
CA PRO A 80 -14.23 8.45 5.41
C PRO A 80 -14.96 7.20 4.95
N ASN A 81 -15.00 6.97 3.63
CA ASN A 81 -15.78 5.95 2.95
C ASN A 81 -15.39 4.50 3.33
N THR A 82 -16.30 3.57 3.04
CA THR A 82 -16.09 2.13 3.24
C THR A 82 -15.18 1.55 2.16
N ASN A 83 -14.55 0.40 2.44
CA ASN A 83 -13.69 -0.28 1.46
C ASN A 83 -14.39 -0.51 0.10
N LYS A 84 -15.70 -0.81 0.10
CA LYS A 84 -16.48 -1.04 -1.12
C LYS A 84 -16.64 0.24 -1.95
N GLU A 85 -16.93 1.36 -1.28
CA GLU A 85 -17.06 2.67 -1.93
C GLU A 85 -15.72 3.13 -2.48
N ILE A 86 -14.63 2.95 -1.72
CA ILE A 86 -13.27 3.28 -2.13
C ILE A 86 -12.86 2.47 -3.37
N GLU A 87 -13.08 1.15 -3.37
CA GLU A 87 -12.81 0.30 -4.56
C GLU A 87 -13.63 0.78 -5.76
N THR A 88 -14.90 1.10 -5.54
CA THR A 88 -15.81 1.57 -6.59
C THR A 88 -15.34 2.89 -7.18
N PHE A 89 -14.98 3.85 -6.33
CA PHE A 89 -14.44 5.15 -6.72
C PHE A 89 -13.16 4.99 -7.54
N ALA A 90 -12.16 4.29 -7.01
CA ALA A 90 -10.87 4.13 -7.67
C ALA A 90 -11.01 3.45 -9.05
N ARG A 91 -11.86 2.43 -9.16
CA ARG A 91 -12.07 1.71 -10.42
C ARG A 91 -12.93 2.47 -11.42
N LYS A 92 -14.02 3.12 -10.99
CA LYS A 92 -14.90 3.85 -11.91
C LYS A 92 -14.27 5.14 -12.40
N THR A 93 -13.59 5.87 -11.53
CA THR A 93 -13.04 7.19 -11.85
C THR A 93 -11.69 7.09 -12.56
N TYR A 94 -10.81 6.20 -12.10
CA TYR A 94 -9.42 6.14 -12.56
C TYR A 94 -9.05 4.83 -13.25
N GLN A 95 -9.98 3.88 -13.36
CA GLN A 95 -9.74 2.56 -13.97
C GLN A 95 -8.55 1.84 -13.32
N VAL A 96 -8.43 1.97 -11.98
CA VAL A 96 -7.35 1.36 -11.21
C VAL A 96 -7.27 -0.15 -11.46
N THR A 97 -6.09 -0.60 -11.88
CA THR A 97 -5.77 -2.02 -12.09
C THR A 97 -4.83 -2.59 -11.04
N PHE A 98 -4.16 -1.74 -10.27
CA PHE A 98 -3.27 -2.17 -9.21
C PHE A 98 -4.02 -2.74 -7.98
N PRO A 99 -3.36 -3.57 -7.16
CA PRO A 99 -3.89 -4.06 -5.90
C PRO A 99 -4.27 -2.95 -4.92
N MET A 100 -5.47 -3.06 -4.36
CA MET A 100 -5.94 -2.24 -3.25
C MET A 100 -6.22 -3.09 -2.02
N PHE A 101 -5.90 -2.53 -0.85
CA PHE A 101 -6.08 -3.16 0.44
C PHE A 101 -7.22 -2.51 1.24
N SER A 102 -7.63 -3.16 2.32
CA SER A 102 -8.56 -2.56 3.27
C SER A 102 -7.96 -1.30 3.88
N LYS A 103 -8.82 -0.38 4.33
CA LYS A 103 -8.40 0.79 5.08
C LYS A 103 -7.56 0.40 6.30
N VAL A 104 -6.40 1.03 6.48
CA VAL A 104 -5.48 0.76 7.60
C VAL A 104 -5.01 2.05 8.26
N ALA A 105 -4.59 1.94 9.52
CA ALA A 105 -3.77 2.96 10.14
C ALA A 105 -2.30 2.79 9.73
N VAL A 106 -1.64 3.89 9.37
CA VAL A 106 -0.24 3.96 8.94
C VAL A 106 0.64 4.71 9.94
N LYS A 107 0.05 5.44 10.90
CA LYS A 107 0.79 6.15 11.97
C LYS A 107 0.19 5.91 13.35
N GLY A 108 1.01 6.13 14.38
CA GLY A 108 0.64 5.98 15.79
C GLY A 108 0.68 4.53 16.29
N THR A 109 0.30 4.32 17.55
CA THR A 109 0.38 3.01 18.22
C THR A 109 -0.42 1.91 17.51
N GLY A 110 -1.55 2.29 16.90
CA GLY A 110 -2.41 1.42 16.10
C GLY A 110 -1.98 1.22 14.64
N ALA A 111 -0.82 1.74 14.21
CA ALA A 111 -0.34 1.52 12.84
C ALA A 111 -0.14 0.03 12.54
N HIS A 112 -0.48 -0.36 11.32
CA HIS A 112 -0.27 -1.73 10.86
C HIS A 112 1.22 -2.11 10.92
N PRO A 113 1.59 -3.32 11.35
CA PRO A 113 3.01 -3.74 11.48
C PRO A 113 3.84 -3.50 10.21
N ALA A 114 3.23 -3.76 9.04
CA ALA A 114 3.88 -3.49 7.76
C ALA A 114 4.25 -2.01 7.57
N PHE A 115 3.42 -1.06 8.01
CA PHE A 115 3.74 0.36 7.93
C PHE A 115 4.79 0.79 8.96
N LYS A 116 4.75 0.22 10.17
CA LYS A 116 5.80 0.45 11.19
C LYS A 116 7.18 0.02 10.69
N TYR A 117 7.23 -1.12 10.00
CA TYR A 117 8.44 -1.59 9.30
C TYR A 117 8.91 -0.58 8.24
N LEU A 118 8.01 -0.12 7.36
CA LEU A 118 8.36 0.83 6.29
C LEU A 118 8.81 2.20 6.80
N THR A 119 8.25 2.69 7.90
CA THR A 119 8.59 4.01 8.46
C THR A 119 9.84 3.99 9.33
N GLY A 120 10.53 2.84 9.45
CA GLY A 120 11.79 2.75 10.17
C GLY A 120 11.67 2.78 11.68
N GLU A 121 10.52 2.37 12.25
CA GLU A 121 10.52 1.96 13.68
C GLU A 121 11.47 0.75 13.89
N ASN A 122 11.87 0.05 12.82
CA ASN A 122 13.01 -0.86 12.72
C ASN A 122 13.69 -0.69 11.34
N THR A 123 14.90 -0.11 11.24
CA THR A 123 15.64 0.10 9.96
C THR A 123 16.23 -1.23 9.42
N VAL A 124 16.48 -1.50 8.13
CA VAL A 124 17.24 -0.78 7.06
C VAL A 124 16.64 -1.09 5.68
N GLY A 125 16.58 -0.10 4.77
CA GLY A 125 16.51 -0.33 3.33
C GLY A 125 15.14 -0.73 2.77
N THR A 126 14.11 0.10 2.92
CA THR A 126 12.92 0.00 2.05
C THR A 126 12.58 1.39 1.52
N SER A 127 12.58 1.57 0.20
CA SER A 127 12.13 2.80 -0.44
C SER A 127 10.60 2.89 -0.40
N ALA A 128 10.03 3.08 0.79
CA ALA A 128 8.63 3.44 0.95
C ALA A 128 8.48 4.92 0.58
N ILE A 129 8.00 5.20 -0.62
CA ILE A 129 7.55 6.55 -0.96
C ILE A 129 6.18 6.72 -0.34
N GLN A 130 6.16 7.24 0.89
CA GLN A 130 4.93 7.70 1.50
C GLN A 130 4.50 8.98 0.79
N LEU A 131 3.62 8.86 -0.21
CA LEU A 131 2.91 10.02 -0.76
C LEU A 131 1.98 10.53 0.35
N ARG A 132 2.43 11.57 1.04
CA ARG A 132 1.59 12.27 2.02
C ARG A 132 0.54 13.08 1.24
N CYS A 133 -0.73 12.81 1.52
CA CYS A 133 -1.76 13.83 1.35
C CYS A 133 -1.64 14.72 2.59
N ASN A 134 -1.04 15.90 2.39
CA ASN A 134 -0.61 16.90 3.38
C ASN A 134 0.56 16.49 4.31
#